data_AF-A0A2H0QUD8-F1
#
_entry.id   AF-A0A2H0QUD8-F1
#
_cell.length_a   1.000
_cell.length_b   1.000
_cell.length_c   1.000
_cell.angle_alpha   90.00
_cell.angle_beta   90.00
_cell.angle_gamma   90.00
#
_symmetry.space_group_name_H-M   'P 1'
#
loop_
_entity.id
_entity.type
_entity.pdbx_description
1 polymer ?
#
loop_
_entity_poly.entity_id
_entity_poly.type
_entity_poly.pdbx_seq_one_letter_code
_entity_poly.pdbx_strand_id
1 'polypeptide(L)'
;MSNSNVLTRTLEVTRGTLFVHVALVGAVCLGLYGYFLFGAISNGGEIGRMQTEIREQSSRLGELEAEYMALKKTLSIEEAYELGFVSATQPTYLASEQNTTVAVNR
;
A
#
# COMPACT_ATOMS: atom_id res chain seq x y z
N MET A 1 8.64 49.85 -59.63
CA MET A 1 7.99 50.07 -58.31
C MET A 1 7.16 48.87 -57.81
N SER A 2 7.25 47.67 -58.42
CA SER A 2 6.43 46.51 -58.00
C SER A 2 7.06 45.65 -56.88
N ASN A 3 8.39 45.63 -56.75
CA ASN A 3 9.08 44.69 -55.84
C ASN A 3 9.08 45.09 -54.36
N SER A 4 8.92 46.38 -54.02
CA SER A 4 8.92 46.85 -52.63
C SER A 4 7.66 46.45 -51.86
N ASN A 5 6.51 46.35 -52.54
CA ASN A 5 5.24 45.96 -51.93
C ASN A 5 5.12 44.45 -51.67
N VAL A 6 5.89 43.63 -52.38
CA VAL A 6 5.91 42.17 -52.19
C VAL A 6 6.76 41.81 -50.97
N LEU A 7 7.94 42.42 -50.83
CA LEU A 7 8.85 42.17 -49.70
C LEU A 7 8.28 42.63 -48.35
N THR A 8 7.54 43.73 -48.33
CA THR A 8 6.90 44.24 -47.11
C THR A 8 5.78 43.31 -46.64
N ARG A 9 4.95 42.80 -47.56
CA ARG A 9 3.88 41.85 -47.22
C ARG A 9 4.39 40.49 -46.75
N THR A 10 5.48 39.96 -47.30
CA THR A 10 6.04 38.67 -46.85
C THR A 10 6.66 38.77 -45.46
N LEU A 11 7.27 39.92 -45.12
CA LEU A 11 7.80 40.18 -43.78
C LEU A 11 6.68 40.27 -42.72
N GLU A 12 5.56 40.92 -43.03
CA GLU A 12 4.43 41.02 -42.09
C GLU A 12 3.78 39.66 -41.82
N VAL A 13 3.56 38.85 -42.86
CA VAL A 13 3.00 37.50 -42.71
C VAL A 13 3.94 36.61 -41.90
N THR A 14 5.25 36.68 -42.14
CA THR A 14 6.26 35.89 -41.41
C THR A 14 6.36 36.28 -39.94
N ARG A 15 6.22 37.57 -39.61
CA ARG A 15 6.19 38.03 -38.20
C ARG A 15 4.93 37.58 -37.47
N GLY A 16 3.77 37.64 -38.13
CA GLY A 16 2.51 37.20 -37.57
C GLY A 16 2.50 35.70 -37.26
N THR A 17 2.97 34.87 -38.19
CA THR A 17 3.06 33.42 -37.98
C THR A 17 4.06 33.06 -36.89
N LEU A 18 5.24 33.69 -36.84
CA LEU A 18 6.22 33.45 -35.76
C LEU A 18 5.65 33.79 -34.38
N PHE A 19 4.92 34.90 -34.24
CA PHE A 19 4.29 35.26 -32.98
C PHE A 19 3.29 34.20 -32.50
N VAL A 20 2.47 33.67 -33.40
CA VAL A 20 1.50 32.60 -33.08
C VAL A 20 2.21 31.33 -32.63
N HIS A 21 3.30 30.93 -33.29
CA HIS A 21 4.06 29.73 -32.89
C HIS A 21 4.70 29.90 -31.52
N VAL A 22 5.30 31.06 -31.24
CA VAL A 22 5.89 31.35 -29.92
C VAL A 22 4.82 31.38 -28.84
N ALA A 23 3.67 32.01 -29.11
CA ALA A 23 2.54 32.03 -28.18
C ALA A 23 2.01 30.62 -27.89
N LEU A 24 1.92 29.77 -28.92
CA LEU A 24 1.46 28.38 -28.78
C LEU A 24 2.44 27.55 -27.95
N VAL A 25 3.75 27.66 -28.22
CA VAL A 25 4.78 26.98 -27.41
C VAL A 25 4.74 27.47 -25.96
N GLY A 26 4.61 28.78 -25.75
CA GLY A 26 4.46 29.36 -24.41
C GLY A 26 3.24 28.80 -23.67
N ALA A 27 2.09 28.73 -24.33
CA ALA A 27 0.87 28.16 -23.76
C ALA A 27 1.04 26.67 -23.40
N VAL A 28 1.68 25.88 -24.26
CA VAL A 28 1.96 24.46 -23.99
C VAL A 28 2.91 24.30 -22.81
N CYS A 29 3.97 25.11 -22.72
CA CYS A 29 4.90 25.10 -21.59
C CYS A 29 4.20 25.43 -20.27
N LEU A 30 3.32 26.44 -20.25
CA LEU A 30 2.54 26.80 -19.06
C LEU A 30 1.57 25.68 -18.66
N GLY A 31 0.91 25.04 -19.62
CA GLY A 31 0.02 23.90 -19.37
C GLY A 31 0.77 22.72 -18.78
N LEU A 32 1.91 22.35 -19.35
CA LEU A 32 2.78 21.29 -18.83
C LEU A 32 3.28 21.61 -17.41
N TYR A 33 3.71 22.85 -17.17
CA TYR A 33 4.15 23.27 -15.85
C TYR A 33 3.04 23.09 -14.80
N GLY A 34 1.81 23.53 -15.10
CA GLY A 34 0.67 23.33 -14.22
C GLY A 34 0.36 21.85 -13.96
N TYR A 35 0.41 21.02 -15.01
CA TYR A 35 0.20 19.58 -14.90
C TYR A 35 1.24 18.92 -13.97
N PHE A 36 2.53 19.21 -14.17
CA PHE A 36 3.59 18.66 -13.32
C PHE A 36 3.50 19.16 -11.89
N LEU A 37 3.16 20.43 -11.68
CA LEU A 37 3.02 21.02 -10.36
C LEU A 37 1.87 20.35 -9.59
N PHE A 38 0.72 20.15 -10.23
CA PHE A 38 -0.42 19.49 -9.61
C PHE A 38 -0.10 18.02 -9.26
N GLY A 39 0.55 17.29 -10.17
CA GLY A 39 0.99 15.91 -9.92
C GLY A 39 2.01 15.81 -8.79
N ALA A 40 2.94 16.76 -8.68
CA ALA A 40 3.90 16.80 -7.59
C ALA A 40 3.23 17.06 -6.24
N ILE A 41 2.25 17.97 -6.18
CA ILE A 41 1.50 18.29 -4.97
C ILE A 41 0.64 17.10 -4.53
N SER A 42 -0.09 16.48 -5.44
CA SER A 42 -0.95 15.33 -5.12
C SER A 42 -0.14 14.16 -4.60
N ASN A 43 0.99 13.85 -5.24
CA ASN A 43 1.87 12.76 -4.84
C ASN A 43 2.52 13.04 -3.48
N GLY A 44 2.95 14.28 -3.21
CA GLY A 44 3.44 14.67 -1.89
C GLY A 44 2.41 14.49 -0.77
N GLY A 45 1.14 14.85 -1.04
CA GLY A 45 0.04 14.64 -0.10
C GLY A 45 -0.26 13.17 0.18
N GLU A 46 -0.27 12.33 -0.87
CA GLU A 46 -0.49 10.89 -0.74
C GLU A 46 0.62 10.20 0.06
N ILE A 47 1.89 10.55 -0.18
CA ILE A 47 3.02 10.03 0.59
C ILE A 47 2.88 10.37 2.07
N GLY A 48 2.49 11.61 2.40
CA GLY A 48 2.26 12.02 3.79
C GLY A 48 1.14 11.24 4.47
N ARG A 49 0.03 10.98 3.76
CA ARG A 49 -1.09 10.17 4.25
C ARG A 49 -0.65 8.72 4.49
N MET A 50 0.05 8.11 3.53
CA MET A 50 0.56 6.74 3.66
C MET A 50 1.53 6.60 4.84
N GLN A 51 2.43 7.57 5.04
CA GLN A 51 3.35 7.54 6.19
C GLN A 51 2.63 7.64 7.53
N THR A 52 1.57 8.44 7.61
CA THR A 52 0.74 8.55 8.81
C THR A 52 0.03 7.22 9.09
N GLU A 53 -0.56 6.62 8.07
CA GLU A 53 -1.27 5.34 8.16
C GLU A 53 -0.32 4.20 8.59
N ILE A 54 0.89 4.14 8.02
CA ILE A 54 1.93 3.17 8.41
C ILE A 54 2.32 3.34 9.88
N ARG A 55 2.49 4.59 10.35
CA ARG A 55 2.83 4.85 11.77
C ARG A 55 1.72 4.42 12.71
N GLU A 56 0.47 4.72 12.37
CA GLU A 56 -0.69 4.32 13.16
C GLU A 56 -0.81 2.78 13.25
N GLN A 57 -0.69 2.09 12.12
CA GLN A 57 -0.72 0.62 12.09
C GLN A 57 0.45 0.00 12.86
N SER A 58 1.65 0.56 12.74
CA SER A 58 2.83 0.09 13.48
C SER A 58 2.67 0.29 14.98
N SER A 59 2.08 1.41 15.42
CA SER A 59 1.78 1.66 16.82
C SER A 59 0.78 0.63 17.37
N ARG A 60 -0.31 0.38 16.64
CA ARG A 60 -1.30 -0.64 17.03
C ARG A 60 -0.72 -2.04 17.08
N LEU A 61 0.17 -2.39 16.15
CA LEU A 61 0.86 -3.66 16.17
C LEU A 61 1.76 -3.76 17.41
N GLY A 62 2.51 -2.71 17.73
CA GLY A 62 3.35 -2.68 18.93
C GLY A 62 2.54 -2.80 20.23
N GLU A 63 1.38 -2.16 20.30
CA GLU A 63 0.44 -2.33 21.43
C GLU A 63 -0.04 -3.79 21.54
N LEU A 64 -0.45 -4.39 20.42
CA LEU A 64 -0.92 -5.77 20.38
C LEU A 64 0.19 -6.77 20.76
N GLU A 65 1.42 -6.54 20.31
CA GLU A 65 2.57 -7.36 20.67
C GLU A 65 2.91 -7.23 22.15
N ALA A 66 2.80 -6.03 22.72
CA ALA A 66 3.00 -5.81 24.14
C ALA A 66 1.92 -6.51 24.98
N GLU A 67 0.65 -6.42 24.56
CA GLU A 67 -0.47 -7.11 25.20
C GLU A 67 -0.30 -8.63 25.13
N TYR A 68 0.07 -9.16 23.96
CA TYR A 68 0.34 -10.57 23.77
C TYR A 68 1.49 -11.06 24.66
N MET A 69 2.58 -10.29 24.77
CA MET A 69 3.70 -10.63 25.63
C MET A 69 3.34 -10.56 27.12
N ALA A 70 2.48 -9.62 27.51
CA ALA A 70 1.96 -9.55 28.88
C ALA A 70 1.11 -10.80 29.19
N LEU A 71 0.17 -11.15 28.32
CA LEU A 71 -0.70 -12.31 28.48
C LEU A 71 0.08 -13.64 28.45
N LYS A 72 1.11 -13.74 27.62
CA LYS A 72 1.99 -14.91 27.58
C LYS A 72 2.77 -15.09 28.89
N LYS A 73 3.12 -14.00 29.59
CA LYS A 73 3.81 -14.06 30.87
C LYS A 73 2.89 -14.48 32.02
N THR A 74 1.59 -14.21 31.94
CA THR A 74 0.59 -14.66 32.92
C THR A 74 0.12 -16.09 32.68
N LEU A 75 0.37 -16.66 31.50
CA LEU A 75 0.20 -18.10 31.25
C LEU A 75 1.35 -18.89 31.90
N SER A 76 1.34 -18.99 33.22
CA SER A 76 2.19 -19.90 34.00
C SER A 76 1.41 -21.15 34.41
N ILE A 77 2.12 -22.27 34.58
CA ILE A 77 1.52 -23.53 35.05
C ILE A 77 0.98 -23.34 36.47
N GLU A 78 1.67 -22.53 37.26
CA GLU A 78 1.32 -22.14 38.63
C GLU A 78 -0.04 -21.42 38.66
N GLU A 79 -0.26 -20.46 37.77
CA GLU A 79 -1.53 -19.72 37.64
C GLU A 79 -2.66 -20.62 37.11
N ALA A 80 -2.35 -21.59 36.24
CA ALA A 80 -3.31 -22.60 35.82
C ALA A 80 -3.76 -23.51 36.99
N TYR A 81 -2.84 -23.90 37.87
CA TYR A 81 -3.20 -24.65 39.08
C TYR A 81 -4.00 -23.82 40.09
N GLU A 82 -3.70 -22.52 40.25
CA GLU A 82 -4.50 -21.61 41.08
C GLU A 82 -5.93 -21.43 40.56
N LEU A 83 -6.11 -21.44 39.24
CA LEU A 83 -7.41 -21.42 38.57
C LEU A 83 -8.17 -22.77 38.64
N GLY A 84 -7.59 -23.79 39.27
CA GLY A 84 -8.20 -25.10 39.47
C GLY A 84 -8.04 -26.06 38.29
N PHE A 85 -7.20 -25.73 37.29
CA PHE A 85 -6.85 -26.68 36.25
C PHE A 85 -5.97 -27.79 36.84
N VAL A 86 -6.23 -29.02 36.41
CA VAL A 86 -5.48 -30.22 36.82
C VAL A 86 -4.70 -30.76 35.63
N SER A 87 -3.51 -31.32 35.89
CA SER A 87 -2.70 -31.95 34.84
C SER A 87 -3.48 -33.06 34.15
N ALA A 88 -3.58 -32.97 32.83
CA ALA A 88 -4.18 -34.01 32.02
C ALA A 88 -3.34 -35.29 32.12
N THR A 89 -3.93 -36.35 32.69
CA THR A 89 -3.30 -37.68 32.66
C THR A 89 -3.38 -38.19 31.22
N GLN A 90 -2.23 -38.54 30.62
CA GLN A 90 -2.25 -39.13 29.28
C GLN A 90 -3.13 -40.39 29.30
N PRO A 91 -4.14 -40.50 28.43
CA PRO A 91 -4.96 -41.70 28.38
C PRO A 91 -4.08 -42.88 27.94
N THR A 92 -3.84 -43.80 28.88
CA THR A 92 -3.19 -45.08 28.58
C THR A 92 -4.18 -45.94 27.80
N TYR A 93 -4.06 -45.95 26.47
CA TYR A 93 -4.84 -46.85 25.64
C TYR A 93 -4.27 -48.26 25.78
N LEU A 94 -5.01 -49.15 26.45
CA LEU A 94 -4.72 -50.58 26.42
C LEU A 94 -5.12 -51.08 25.03
N ALA A 95 -4.13 -51.42 24.19
CA ALA A 95 -4.38 -52.14 22.95
C ALA A 95 -4.93 -53.52 23.31
N SER A 96 -6.24 -53.71 23.14
CA SER A 96 -6.84 -55.03 23.17
C SER A 96 -6.45 -55.72 21.87
N GLU A 97 -5.62 -56.77 21.95
CA GLU A 97 -5.41 -57.71 20.84
C GLU A 97 -6.71 -58.49 20.60
N GLN A 98 -7.72 -57.84 20.05
CA GLN A 98 -8.84 -58.53 19.44
C GLN A 98 -8.40 -59.01 18.07
N ASN A 99 -7.82 -60.21 18.06
CA ASN A 99 -7.74 -61.05 16.86
C ASN A 99 -9.17 -61.50 16.50
N THR A 100 -9.98 -60.58 15.99
CA THR A 100 -11.31 -60.90 15.46
C THR A 100 -11.13 -61.23 13.99
N THR A 101 -10.91 -62.51 13.72
CA THR A 101 -11.12 -63.12 12.41
C THR A 101 -12.59 -62.89 12.00
N VAL A 102 -12.81 -61.84 11.22
CA VAL A 102 -14.08 -61.61 10.54
C VAL A 102 -14.24 -62.71 9.50
N ALA A 103 -15.02 -63.73 9.83
CA ALA A 103 -15.47 -64.72 8.87
C ALA A 103 -16.36 -64.03 7.84
N VAL A 104 -15.83 -63.80 6.64
CA VAL A 104 -16.60 -63.41 5.46
C VAL A 104 -17.49 -64.60 5.10
N ASN A 105 -18.79 -64.48 5.36
CA ASN A 105 -19.77 -65.47 4.94
C ASN A 105 -19.94 -65.37 3.42
N ARG A 106 -19.88 -66.53 2.74
CA ARG A 106 -20.03 -66.67 1.27
C ARG A 106 -21.47 -66.43 0.83
#